data_AF-A0A1C1CDQ4-F1
#
_entry.id   AF-A0A1C1CDQ4-F1
#
_cell.length_a   1.000
_cell.length_b   1.000
_cell.length_c   1.000
_cell.angle_alpha   90.00
_cell.angle_beta   90.00
_cell.angle_gamma   90.00
#
_symmetry.space_group_name_H-M   'P 1'
#
loop_
_entity.id
_entity.type
_entity.pdbx_description
1 polymer ?
#
loop_
_entity_poly.entity_id
_entity_poly.type
_entity_poly.pdbx_seq_one_letter_code
_entity_poly.pdbx_strand_id
1 'polypeptide(L)'
;MAAAAQERLSLKREDVPEGTGTNAGTGTGTDTGTGTDTGTGTDTGTGTDTGTGTDTGTGTDTGVASSLDNPDHDHDHVLSTEVRIPHLSAPTSTTTTSISLTRSRSPEYAHRLAEITSRATLTDPLNVVFQQEATGASTPVTSPLLYIGAKRRVDAKLAAGAVVVEAGNFAAVACWEPPASIVTAAAPLTQDQDQEQYRQRPIFARFLRQVQDAETACFGSDRQPRWKLSLMARDPLRRDKGAVRAVIEPFVTTAKAERVPLWLVAGNARARDVYAYFGFRVVGVVWSYPGGTDEGVSAAGRDGVDGGGIPTWCMVCNWPVE
;
A
#
# COMPACT_ATOMS: atom_id res chain seq x y z
N MET A 1 -30.54 -0.16 -28.22
CA MET A 1 -30.31 0.90 -29.23
C MET A 1 -30.04 2.19 -28.47
N ALA A 2 -29.06 3.00 -28.93
CA ALA A 2 -28.40 4.16 -28.28
C ALA A 2 -27.15 3.75 -27.44
N ALA A 3 -25.92 3.67 -27.97
CA ALA A 3 -25.04 4.63 -28.67
C ALA A 3 -24.22 5.52 -27.72
N ALA A 4 -22.89 5.29 -27.69
CA ALA A 4 -21.80 6.28 -27.57
C ALA A 4 -20.51 5.55 -27.12
N ALA A 5 -19.31 5.76 -27.65
CA ALA A 5 -18.83 6.39 -28.86
C ALA A 5 -17.37 5.91 -29.04
N GLN A 6 -17.00 5.62 -30.29
CA GLN A 6 -15.63 5.35 -30.72
C GLN A 6 -14.85 6.67 -30.73
N GLU A 7 -13.61 6.67 -30.23
CA GLU A 7 -12.62 7.66 -30.66
C GLU A 7 -11.29 6.98 -30.92
N ARG A 8 -11.03 6.69 -32.21
CA ARG A 8 -9.71 6.44 -32.76
C ARG A 8 -9.15 7.80 -33.17
N LEU A 9 -8.06 8.23 -32.56
CA LEU A 9 -7.24 9.34 -33.05
C LEU A 9 -5.88 8.81 -33.50
N SER A 10 -5.67 8.77 -34.81
CA SER A 10 -4.35 8.68 -35.46
C SER A 10 -3.63 10.01 -35.29
N LEU A 11 -2.42 10.05 -34.73
CA LEU A 11 -1.44 11.11 -35.03
C LEU A 11 -0.01 10.72 -34.63
N LYS A 12 0.83 10.62 -35.67
CA LYS A 12 2.27 10.90 -35.78
C LYS A 12 3.27 10.17 -34.88
N ARG A 13 4.06 9.31 -35.54
CA ARG A 13 5.43 8.93 -35.15
C ARG A 13 6.29 10.19 -35.04
N GLU A 14 6.91 10.38 -33.89
CA GLU A 14 8.22 11.00 -33.73
C GLU A 14 9.13 9.95 -33.10
N ASP A 15 10.29 9.73 -33.72
CA ASP A 15 11.32 8.77 -33.33
C ASP A 15 12.02 9.20 -32.04
N VAL A 16 12.01 8.33 -31.02
CA VAL A 16 13.06 8.26 -30.00
C VAL A 16 13.40 6.77 -29.84
N PRO A 17 14.66 6.36 -30.01
CA PRO A 17 15.01 4.94 -29.98
C PRO A 17 15.12 4.45 -28.54
N GLU A 18 14.04 3.91 -27.96
CA GLU A 18 14.13 3.01 -26.81
C GLU A 18 14.66 1.66 -27.33
N GLY A 19 15.97 1.48 -27.23
CA GLY A 19 16.66 0.24 -27.59
C GLY A 19 16.30 -0.88 -26.63
N THR A 20 15.31 -1.69 -26.99
CA THR A 20 15.09 -3.01 -26.39
C THR A 20 16.10 -3.97 -27.00
N GLY A 21 17.31 -4.01 -26.44
CA GLY A 21 18.41 -4.82 -26.95
C GLY A 21 19.19 -5.50 -25.83
N THR A 22 19.64 -6.72 -26.09
CA THR A 22 20.67 -7.39 -25.29
C THR A 22 22.00 -6.70 -25.58
N ASN A 23 22.38 -5.72 -24.77
CA ASN A 23 23.64 -5.00 -24.94
C ASN A 23 24.72 -5.59 -24.02
N ALA A 24 25.93 -5.67 -24.54
CA ALA A 24 27.16 -5.76 -23.76
C ALA A 24 27.90 -4.44 -24.02
N GLY A 25 27.92 -3.53 -23.05
CA GLY A 25 28.46 -2.19 -23.20
C GLY A 25 29.49 -1.86 -22.11
N THR A 26 30.40 -0.96 -22.44
CA THR A 26 31.25 -0.25 -21.46
C THR A 26 30.87 1.23 -21.55
N GLY A 27 30.13 1.74 -20.57
CA GLY A 27 29.63 3.11 -20.60
C GLY A 27 29.11 3.61 -19.25
N THR A 28 28.83 4.91 -19.16
CA THR A 28 28.10 5.53 -18.05
C THR A 28 26.69 5.84 -18.52
N GLY A 29 25.67 5.20 -17.95
CA GLY A 29 24.28 5.33 -18.40
C GLY A 29 23.27 4.77 -17.39
N THR A 30 21.99 4.86 -17.75
CA THR A 30 20.85 4.21 -17.09
C THR A 30 20.24 3.25 -18.09
N ASP A 31 20.45 1.94 -17.93
CA ASP A 31 19.89 0.94 -18.83
C ASP A 31 18.69 0.21 -18.21
N THR A 32 17.70 -0.07 -19.06
CA THR A 32 16.55 -0.94 -18.78
C THR A 32 16.65 -2.15 -19.70
N GLY A 33 17.27 -3.24 -19.25
CA GLY A 33 17.52 -4.42 -20.07
C GLY A 33 17.99 -5.64 -19.29
N THR A 34 18.30 -6.71 -20.02
CA THR A 34 19.02 -7.87 -19.51
C THR A 34 20.38 -7.91 -20.19
N GLY A 35 21.47 -7.89 -19.40
CA GLY A 35 22.82 -7.76 -19.94
C GLY A 35 23.90 -7.95 -18.87
N THR A 36 25.14 -7.95 -19.33
CA THR A 36 26.35 -7.88 -18.52
C THR A 36 27.03 -6.58 -18.88
N ASP A 37 27.05 -5.63 -17.95
CA ASP A 37 27.68 -4.33 -18.15
C ASP A 37 28.94 -4.19 -17.29
N THR A 38 29.82 -3.29 -17.73
CA THR A 38 31.03 -2.93 -17.00
C THR A 38 31.10 -1.40 -16.97
N GLY A 39 30.59 -0.79 -15.91
CA GLY A 39 30.47 0.67 -15.86
C GLY A 39 30.10 1.23 -14.48
N THR A 40 29.80 2.52 -14.46
CA THR A 40 29.22 3.19 -13.29
C THR A 40 27.87 3.76 -13.73
N GLY A 41 26.78 3.21 -13.21
CA GLY A 41 25.42 3.52 -13.66
C GLY A 41 24.35 3.19 -12.61
N THR A 42 23.09 3.44 -12.98
CA THR A 42 21.91 3.05 -12.19
C THR A 42 21.05 2.15 -13.07
N ASP A 43 21.05 0.86 -12.81
CA ASP A 43 20.34 -0.12 -13.63
C ASP A 43 19.00 -0.53 -13.02
N THR A 44 18.06 -0.78 -13.93
CA THR A 44 16.73 -1.34 -13.64
C THR A 44 16.51 -2.56 -14.53
N GLY A 45 17.23 -3.64 -14.22
CA GLY A 45 17.26 -4.85 -15.05
C GLY A 45 17.51 -6.14 -14.27
N THR A 46 17.67 -7.25 -14.98
CA THR A 46 18.21 -8.50 -14.42
C THR A 46 19.50 -8.80 -15.16
N GLY A 47 20.64 -8.54 -14.53
CA GLY A 47 21.97 -8.66 -15.12
C GLY A 47 23.03 -9.07 -14.10
N THR A 48 24.25 -9.27 -14.58
CA THR A 48 25.46 -9.46 -13.75
C THR A 48 26.36 -8.27 -14.04
N ASP A 49 26.54 -7.41 -13.04
CA ASP A 49 27.29 -6.17 -13.20
C ASP A 49 28.69 -6.29 -12.56
N THR A 50 29.66 -5.59 -13.16
CA THR A 50 31.07 -5.58 -12.69
C THR A 50 31.55 -4.15 -12.40
N GLY A 51 30.65 -3.32 -11.89
CA GLY A 51 30.81 -1.88 -11.69
C GLY A 51 30.77 -1.41 -10.23
N THR A 52 30.72 -0.10 -10.03
CA THR A 52 30.46 0.55 -8.72
C THR A 52 29.10 1.27 -8.70
N GLY A 53 28.13 0.76 -9.47
CA GLY A 53 26.79 1.34 -9.61
C GLY A 53 25.85 1.01 -8.43
N THR A 54 24.73 1.71 -8.35
CA THR A 54 23.62 1.36 -7.44
C THR A 54 22.55 0.64 -8.22
N ASP A 55 22.48 -0.68 -8.06
CA ASP A 55 21.50 -1.53 -8.74
C ASP A 55 20.16 -1.55 -7.99
N THR A 56 19.05 -1.46 -8.73
CA THR A 56 17.69 -1.64 -8.18
C THR A 56 17.02 -2.92 -8.68
N GLY A 57 17.73 -3.71 -9.50
CA GLY A 57 17.31 -5.00 -10.02
C GLY A 57 17.58 -6.19 -9.11
N THR A 58 17.28 -7.41 -9.59
CA THR A 58 17.54 -8.68 -8.88
C THR A 58 18.86 -9.35 -9.33
N GLY A 59 19.82 -8.56 -9.80
CA GLY A 59 21.11 -9.03 -10.30
C GLY A 59 22.07 -9.49 -9.21
N THR A 60 23.08 -10.28 -9.58
CA THR A 60 24.19 -10.65 -8.70
C THR A 60 25.38 -9.72 -8.96
N ASP A 61 25.73 -8.93 -7.96
CA ASP A 61 26.83 -7.96 -7.99
C ASP A 61 28.17 -8.63 -7.67
N THR A 62 29.24 -8.32 -8.41
CA THR A 62 30.60 -8.84 -8.17
C THR A 62 31.67 -7.73 -7.99
N GLY A 63 31.25 -6.48 -7.74
CA GLY A 63 32.14 -5.34 -7.56
C GLY A 63 32.82 -5.20 -6.19
N VAL A 64 34.04 -4.64 -6.19
CA VAL A 64 34.86 -4.34 -5.00
C VAL A 64 34.47 -2.95 -4.48
N ALA A 65 33.83 -2.86 -3.32
CA ALA A 65 33.58 -1.57 -2.68
C ALA A 65 34.91 -1.00 -2.13
N SER A 66 35.43 0.05 -2.77
CA SER A 66 36.54 0.85 -2.25
C SER A 66 36.07 1.64 -1.02
N SER A 67 36.46 1.20 0.17
CA SER A 67 36.34 1.97 1.41
C SER A 67 37.38 3.10 1.46
N LEU A 68 36.95 4.33 1.69
CA LEU A 68 37.79 5.43 2.15
C LEU A 68 37.18 6.03 3.43
N ASP A 69 38.07 6.38 4.35
CA ASP A 69 37.92 7.19 5.58
C ASP A 69 37.29 6.46 6.79
N ASN A 70 37.88 6.38 7.99
CA ASN A 70 39.01 7.08 8.63
C ASN A 70 39.45 6.26 9.89
N PRO A 71 40.73 6.23 10.32
CA PRO A 71 41.18 5.47 11.50
C PRO A 71 41.35 6.36 12.76
N ASP A 72 41.17 5.81 13.97
CA ASP A 72 41.74 6.38 15.20
C ASP A 72 41.92 5.31 16.30
N HIS A 73 43.18 5.12 16.71
CA HIS A 73 43.79 4.85 18.04
C HIS A 73 43.17 3.83 19.03
N ASP A 74 43.91 3.21 19.95
CA ASP A 74 45.22 2.53 20.04
C ASP A 74 45.20 1.83 21.43
N HIS A 75 45.93 0.71 21.54
CA HIS A 75 46.32 -0.16 22.68
C HIS A 75 46.41 0.44 24.10
N ASP A 76 46.52 -0.28 25.24
CA ASP A 76 46.22 -1.62 25.79
C ASP A 76 46.61 -1.53 27.29
N HIS A 77 45.95 -2.31 28.16
CA HIS A 77 46.39 -2.88 29.46
C HIS A 77 47.11 -1.99 30.53
N VAL A 78 46.79 -2.09 31.83
CA VAL A 78 47.45 -2.99 32.79
C VAL A 78 46.92 -2.71 34.24
N LEU A 79 46.73 -3.78 35.05
CA LEU A 79 46.56 -3.86 36.54
C LEU A 79 45.29 -3.23 37.17
N SER A 80 44.66 -3.72 38.23
CA SER A 80 44.52 -5.01 38.94
C SER A 80 43.56 -4.73 40.11
N THR A 81 42.73 -5.73 40.46
CA THR A 81 42.16 -5.98 41.81
C THR A 81 40.84 -5.31 42.24
N GLU A 82 39.89 -6.20 42.57
CA GLU A 82 38.80 -6.15 43.55
C GLU A 82 37.49 -5.36 43.32
N VAL A 83 36.49 -6.18 42.94
CA VAL A 83 35.04 -6.18 43.20
C VAL A 83 34.47 -5.09 44.14
N ARG A 84 33.64 -4.21 43.55
CA ARG A 84 32.51 -3.58 44.23
C ARG A 84 31.36 -3.43 43.23
N ILE A 85 30.20 -4.04 43.53
CA ILE A 85 28.99 -4.02 42.70
C ILE A 85 28.48 -2.58 42.59
N PRO A 86 28.35 -1.98 41.39
CA PRO A 86 27.66 -0.71 41.21
C PRO A 86 26.24 -0.94 40.67
N HIS A 87 25.33 -0.11 41.15
CA HIS A 87 23.94 0.06 40.70
C HIS A 87 23.72 -0.18 39.20
N LEU A 88 22.71 -1.01 38.90
CA LEU A 88 22.10 -1.13 37.58
C LEU A 88 21.59 0.25 37.16
N SER A 89 22.34 0.93 36.30
CA SER A 89 21.91 2.18 35.67
C SER A 89 20.82 1.87 34.65
N ALA A 90 19.74 2.64 34.68
CA ALA A 90 18.62 2.51 33.74
C ALA A 90 19.12 2.64 32.28
N PRO A 91 18.55 1.87 31.34
CA PRO A 91 18.97 1.93 29.94
C PRO A 91 18.71 3.33 29.38
N THR A 92 19.78 3.90 28.84
CA THR A 92 19.87 5.20 28.16
C THR A 92 18.76 5.37 27.12
N SER A 93 18.14 6.55 27.12
CA SER A 93 17.12 6.99 26.17
C SER A 93 17.50 6.65 24.72
N THR A 94 16.72 5.79 24.08
CA THR A 94 16.82 5.56 22.63
C THR A 94 16.40 6.83 21.91
N THR A 95 17.35 7.48 21.25
CA THR A 95 17.13 8.56 20.29
C THR A 95 16.13 8.07 19.23
N THR A 96 14.86 8.46 19.36
CA THR A 96 13.84 8.15 18.37
C THR A 96 14.07 9.10 17.20
N THR A 97 14.85 8.65 16.22
CA THR A 97 15.01 9.37 14.95
C THR A 97 13.61 9.48 14.32
N SER A 98 13.08 10.71 14.20
CA SER A 98 11.76 10.95 13.64
C SER A 98 11.76 10.57 12.15
N ILE A 99 10.97 9.57 11.78
CA ILE A 99 10.77 9.24 10.37
C ILE A 99 10.03 10.40 9.67
N SER A 100 10.57 10.88 8.54
CA SER A 100 9.94 11.93 7.72
C SER A 100 8.67 11.41 7.06
N LEU A 101 7.62 12.23 7.10
CA LEU A 101 6.38 12.04 6.32
C LEU A 101 6.40 13.01 5.14
N THR A 102 6.20 12.49 3.93
CA THR A 102 5.96 13.34 2.75
C THR A 102 4.61 13.00 2.11
N ARG A 103 4.10 13.91 1.28
CA ARG A 103 2.78 13.79 0.64
C ARG A 103 2.86 14.30 -0.80
N SER A 104 2.23 13.60 -1.74
CA SER A 104 2.22 13.98 -3.15
C SER A 104 1.00 13.41 -3.88
N ARG A 105 0.70 14.01 -5.03
CA ARG A 105 -0.27 13.52 -6.02
C ARG A 105 0.42 13.17 -7.34
N SER A 106 1.77 13.10 -7.35
CA SER A 106 2.55 12.82 -8.55
C SER A 106 2.34 11.39 -9.06
N PRO A 107 2.51 11.15 -10.37
CA PRO A 107 2.50 9.80 -10.93
C PRO A 107 3.49 8.87 -10.23
N GLU A 108 4.68 9.35 -9.88
CA GLU A 108 5.69 8.58 -9.14
C GLU A 108 5.15 8.03 -7.80
N TYR A 109 4.52 8.87 -6.97
CA TYR A 109 3.95 8.41 -5.71
C TYR A 109 2.79 7.43 -5.95
N ALA A 110 2.01 7.63 -7.01
CA ALA A 110 0.97 6.70 -7.39
C ALA A 110 1.54 5.31 -7.76
N HIS A 111 2.64 5.28 -8.50
CA HIS A 111 3.37 4.07 -8.84
C HIS A 111 3.93 3.37 -7.59
N ARG A 112 4.66 4.10 -6.73
CA ARG A 112 5.26 3.54 -5.51
C ARG A 112 4.21 2.99 -4.54
N LEU A 113 3.09 3.69 -4.36
CA LEU A 113 1.96 3.20 -3.56
C LEU A 113 1.38 1.90 -4.12
N ALA A 114 1.11 1.85 -5.43
CA ALA A 114 0.56 0.67 -6.09
C ALA A 114 1.51 -0.53 -6.01
N GLU A 115 2.81 -0.29 -6.22
CA GLU A 115 3.87 -1.29 -6.15
C GLU A 115 3.97 -1.91 -4.75
N ILE A 116 4.12 -1.08 -3.72
CA ILE A 116 4.23 -1.54 -2.32
C ILE A 116 2.96 -2.23 -1.86
N THR A 117 1.78 -1.70 -2.21
CA THR A 117 0.50 -2.35 -1.89
C THR A 117 0.44 -3.74 -2.54
N SER A 118 0.83 -3.86 -3.81
CA SER A 118 0.79 -5.14 -4.54
C SER A 118 1.73 -6.20 -3.96
N ARG A 119 2.87 -5.80 -3.38
CA ARG A 119 3.76 -6.70 -2.62
C ARG A 119 3.15 -7.07 -1.27
N ALA A 120 2.70 -6.06 -0.52
CA ALA A 120 2.22 -6.23 0.85
C ALA A 120 0.96 -7.09 0.96
N THR A 121 0.11 -7.05 -0.07
CA THR A 121 -1.19 -7.76 -0.07
C THR A 121 -1.18 -9.04 -0.89
N LEU A 122 -0.01 -9.52 -1.36
CA LEU A 122 0.09 -10.67 -2.27
C LEU A 122 -0.57 -11.93 -1.69
N THR A 123 -0.43 -12.13 -0.38
CA THR A 123 -0.95 -13.30 0.34
C THR A 123 -2.21 -12.98 1.15
N ASP A 124 -2.78 -11.79 1.02
CA ASP A 124 -4.01 -11.43 1.74
C ASP A 124 -5.21 -12.17 1.13
N PRO A 125 -5.95 -12.99 1.91
CA PRO A 125 -7.03 -13.83 1.37
C PRO A 125 -8.07 -13.03 0.58
N LEU A 126 -8.44 -11.83 1.04
CA LEU A 126 -9.41 -10.98 0.37
C LEU A 126 -8.94 -10.52 -1.03
N ASN A 127 -7.66 -10.11 -1.13
CA ASN A 127 -7.09 -9.67 -2.40
C ASN A 127 -6.92 -10.85 -3.37
N VAL A 128 -6.57 -12.03 -2.85
CA VAL A 128 -6.51 -13.26 -3.64
C VAL A 128 -7.88 -13.59 -4.24
N VAL A 129 -8.95 -13.58 -3.43
CA VAL A 129 -10.32 -13.84 -3.92
C VAL A 129 -10.76 -12.82 -4.95
N PHE A 130 -10.55 -11.52 -4.70
CA PHE A 130 -10.92 -10.48 -5.66
C PHE A 130 -10.14 -10.56 -6.96
N GLN A 131 -8.87 -10.98 -6.91
CA GLN A 131 -8.05 -11.15 -8.09
C GLN A 131 -8.49 -12.39 -8.87
N GLN A 132 -8.70 -13.52 -8.21
CA GLN A 132 -9.18 -14.76 -8.82
C GLN A 132 -10.58 -14.63 -9.41
N GLU A 133 -11.46 -13.84 -8.80
CA GLU A 133 -12.75 -13.48 -9.39
C GLU A 133 -12.57 -12.74 -10.72
N ALA A 134 -11.60 -11.83 -10.79
CA ALA A 134 -11.34 -11.04 -11.99
C ALA A 134 -10.57 -11.80 -13.08
N THR A 135 -9.71 -12.76 -12.72
CA THR A 135 -8.83 -13.47 -13.67
C THR A 135 -9.11 -14.96 -13.82
N GLY A 136 -10.10 -15.50 -13.12
CA GLY A 136 -10.38 -16.93 -13.04
C GLY A 136 -9.62 -17.61 -11.90
N ALA A 137 -10.27 -18.60 -11.26
CA ALA A 137 -9.75 -19.31 -10.09
C ALA A 137 -8.43 -20.08 -10.33
N SER A 138 -8.15 -20.45 -11.58
CA SER A 138 -6.90 -21.14 -11.96
C SER A 138 -5.72 -20.20 -12.20
N THR A 139 -5.95 -18.89 -12.27
CA THR A 139 -4.88 -17.92 -12.55
C THR A 139 -4.08 -17.63 -11.27
N PRO A 140 -2.75 -17.86 -11.25
CA PRO A 140 -1.92 -17.52 -10.10
C PRO A 140 -1.97 -16.03 -9.81
N VAL A 141 -2.17 -15.67 -8.54
CA VAL A 141 -2.13 -14.27 -8.09
C VAL A 141 -0.67 -13.85 -7.94
N THR A 142 -0.28 -12.79 -8.66
CA THR A 142 1.07 -12.25 -8.67
C THR A 142 1.06 -10.76 -8.32
N SER A 143 2.17 -10.23 -7.81
CA SER A 143 2.27 -8.79 -7.51
C SER A 143 2.06 -7.92 -8.77
N PRO A 144 2.59 -8.26 -9.97
CA PRO A 144 2.25 -7.53 -11.20
C PRO A 144 0.74 -7.48 -11.52
N LEU A 145 0.00 -8.58 -11.29
CA LEU A 145 -1.45 -8.58 -11.50
C LEU A 145 -2.18 -7.69 -10.49
N LEU A 146 -1.80 -7.76 -9.21
CA LEU A 146 -2.37 -6.91 -8.16
C LEU A 146 -2.03 -5.43 -8.39
N TYR A 147 -0.84 -5.14 -8.92
CA TYR A 147 -0.39 -3.79 -9.24
C TYR A 147 -1.34 -3.09 -10.23
N ILE A 148 -1.81 -3.78 -11.27
CA ILE A 148 -2.76 -3.20 -12.24
C ILE A 148 -4.06 -2.74 -11.55
N GLY A 149 -4.57 -3.55 -10.60
CA GLY A 149 -5.75 -3.20 -9.80
C GLY A 149 -5.47 -2.09 -8.79
N ALA A 150 -4.32 -2.12 -8.13
CA ALA A 150 -3.90 -1.09 -7.18
C ALA A 150 -3.73 0.26 -7.88
N LYS A 151 -2.99 0.33 -8.98
CA LYS A 151 -2.72 1.55 -9.74
C LYS A 151 -4.01 2.21 -10.22
N ARG A 152 -4.94 1.46 -10.80
CA ARG A 152 -6.27 1.97 -11.19
C ARG A 152 -7.03 2.59 -10.01
N ARG A 153 -6.98 1.96 -8.83
CA ARG A 153 -7.62 2.50 -7.62
C ARG A 153 -6.95 3.76 -7.12
N VAL A 154 -5.62 3.83 -7.14
CA VAL A 154 -4.86 5.03 -6.74
C VAL A 154 -5.20 6.19 -7.69
N ASP A 155 -5.16 5.95 -9.00
CA ASP A 155 -5.43 6.98 -10.01
C ASP A 155 -6.85 7.54 -9.87
N ALA A 156 -7.85 6.67 -9.68
CA ALA A 156 -9.22 7.09 -9.43
C ALA A 156 -9.36 7.94 -8.16
N LYS A 157 -8.65 7.57 -7.08
CA LYS A 157 -8.65 8.34 -5.82
C LYS A 157 -7.94 9.68 -5.98
N LEU A 158 -6.79 9.71 -6.66
CA LEU A 158 -6.07 10.94 -6.96
C LEU A 158 -6.91 11.89 -7.82
N ALA A 159 -7.63 11.37 -8.81
CA ALA A 159 -8.57 12.15 -9.62
C ALA A 159 -9.72 12.73 -8.77
N ALA A 160 -10.17 12.01 -7.73
CA ALA A 160 -11.17 12.47 -6.78
C ALA A 160 -10.65 13.45 -5.71
N GLY A 161 -9.34 13.74 -5.68
CA GLY A 161 -8.74 14.69 -4.73
C GLY A 161 -7.98 14.07 -3.57
N ALA A 162 -7.77 12.74 -3.56
CA ALA A 162 -6.93 12.09 -2.59
C ALA A 162 -5.45 12.52 -2.69
N VAL A 163 -4.68 12.20 -1.65
CA VAL A 163 -3.24 12.39 -1.57
C VAL A 163 -2.57 11.08 -1.16
N VAL A 164 -1.43 10.77 -1.80
CA VAL A 164 -0.55 9.68 -1.38
C VAL A 164 0.42 10.23 -0.35
N VAL A 165 0.62 9.48 0.73
CA VAL A 165 1.66 9.77 1.72
C VAL A 165 2.62 8.61 1.84
N GLU A 166 3.89 8.92 2.11
CA GLU A 166 4.91 7.94 2.42
C GLU A 166 5.67 8.34 3.68
N ALA A 167 6.22 7.34 4.35
CA ALA A 167 7.15 7.56 5.43
C ALA A 167 8.36 6.63 5.33
N GLY A 168 9.53 7.18 5.65
CA GLY A 168 10.79 6.44 5.70
C GLY A 168 11.27 6.02 4.32
N ASN A 169 11.20 6.91 3.33
CA ASN A 169 11.57 6.63 1.94
C ASN A 169 10.74 5.47 1.35
N PHE A 170 9.42 5.52 1.55
CA PHE A 170 8.44 4.51 1.15
C PHE A 170 8.53 3.18 1.92
N ALA A 171 9.01 3.18 3.17
CA ALA A 171 8.88 2.01 4.04
C ALA A 171 7.42 1.73 4.42
N ALA A 172 6.61 2.78 4.51
CA ALA A 172 5.16 2.70 4.60
C ALA A 172 4.52 3.73 3.68
N VAL A 173 3.35 3.39 3.15
CA VAL A 173 2.58 4.23 2.22
C VAL A 173 1.10 4.15 2.56
N ALA A 174 0.36 5.20 2.22
CA ALA A 174 -1.10 5.24 2.36
C ALA A 174 -1.73 6.23 1.37
N CYS A 175 -3.02 6.04 1.08
CA CYS A 175 -3.84 7.00 0.34
C CYS A 175 -4.90 7.58 1.26
N TRP A 176 -4.86 8.90 1.45
CA TRP A 176 -5.82 9.65 2.25
C TRP A 176 -6.77 10.46 1.37
N GLU A 177 -8.07 10.26 1.55
CA GLU A 177 -9.13 11.06 0.91
C GLU A 177 -9.59 12.14 1.90
N PRO A 178 -9.43 13.44 1.59
CA PRO A 178 -9.83 14.52 2.48
C PRO A 178 -11.36 14.68 2.54
N PRO A 179 -11.90 15.32 3.59
CA PRO A 179 -13.33 15.59 3.72
C PRO A 179 -13.95 16.25 2.48
N ALA A 180 -13.22 17.16 1.85
CA ALA A 180 -13.64 17.82 0.61
C ALA A 180 -13.91 16.83 -0.54
N SER A 181 -13.09 15.78 -0.69
CA SER A 181 -13.27 14.79 -1.77
C SER A 181 -14.54 13.93 -1.61
N ILE A 182 -15.03 13.78 -0.38
CA ILE A 182 -16.25 13.00 -0.11
C ILE A 182 -17.48 13.81 -0.50
N VAL A 183 -17.46 15.11 -0.20
CA VAL A 183 -18.53 16.03 -0.57
C VAL A 183 -18.66 16.11 -2.09
N THR A 184 -17.53 16.21 -2.80
CA THR A 184 -17.48 16.32 -4.27
C THR A 184 -17.44 14.99 -5.02
N ALA A 185 -17.50 13.85 -4.33
CA ALA A 185 -17.43 12.55 -4.98
C ALA A 185 -18.53 12.41 -6.06
N ALA A 186 -18.27 11.61 -7.09
CA ALA A 186 -19.29 11.34 -8.11
C ALA A 186 -20.60 10.83 -7.48
N ALA A 187 -21.71 10.99 -8.20
CA ALA A 187 -22.97 10.37 -7.81
C ALA A 187 -22.76 8.85 -7.65
N PRO A 188 -23.54 8.17 -6.78
CA PRO A 188 -23.55 6.71 -6.75
C PRO A 188 -23.73 6.13 -8.16
N LEU A 189 -23.15 4.96 -8.40
CA LEU A 189 -23.34 4.23 -9.66
C LEU A 189 -24.84 4.09 -9.94
N THR A 190 -25.22 4.17 -11.22
CA THR A 190 -26.60 3.90 -11.60
C THR A 190 -26.94 2.44 -11.32
N GLN A 191 -28.23 2.13 -11.14
CA GLN A 191 -28.67 0.75 -10.92
C GLN A 191 -28.16 -0.21 -12.00
N ASP A 192 -28.08 0.25 -13.26
CA ASP A 192 -27.56 -0.54 -14.37
C ASP A 192 -26.05 -0.79 -14.24
N GLN A 193 -25.28 0.21 -13.81
CA GLN A 193 -23.84 0.06 -13.54
C GLN A 193 -23.59 -0.88 -12.36
N ASP A 194 -24.38 -0.77 -11.30
CA ASP A 194 -24.33 -1.68 -10.16
C ASP A 194 -24.63 -3.13 -10.58
N GLN A 195 -25.66 -3.34 -11.41
CA GLN A 195 -26.01 -4.67 -11.92
C GLN A 195 -24.94 -5.25 -12.84
N GLU A 196 -24.34 -4.44 -13.72
CA GLU A 196 -23.24 -4.88 -14.57
C GLU A 196 -22.01 -5.27 -13.75
N GLN A 197 -21.65 -4.46 -12.74
CA GLN A 197 -20.56 -4.78 -11.83
C GLN A 197 -20.85 -6.08 -11.06
N TYR A 198 -22.08 -6.27 -10.59
CA TYR A 198 -22.49 -7.49 -9.91
C TYR A 198 -22.42 -8.72 -10.82
N ARG A 199 -22.76 -8.56 -12.10
CA ARG A 199 -22.65 -9.64 -13.11
C ARG A 199 -21.20 -10.02 -13.37
N GLN A 200 -20.30 -9.05 -13.46
CA GLN A 200 -18.88 -9.29 -13.77
C GLN A 200 -18.09 -9.76 -12.55
N ARG A 201 -18.38 -9.22 -11.36
CA ARG A 201 -17.62 -9.44 -10.12
C ARG A 201 -18.56 -9.48 -8.92
N PRO A 202 -19.39 -10.53 -8.76
CA PRO A 202 -20.42 -10.62 -7.72
C PRO A 202 -19.88 -10.49 -6.29
N ILE A 203 -18.76 -11.14 -5.96
CA ILE A 203 -18.10 -11.07 -4.64
C ILE A 203 -17.65 -9.63 -4.37
N PHE A 204 -16.91 -9.02 -5.31
CA PHE A 204 -16.43 -7.65 -5.16
C PHE A 204 -17.58 -6.63 -5.09
N ALA A 205 -18.60 -6.77 -5.93
CA ALA A 205 -19.76 -5.88 -5.93
C ALA A 205 -20.53 -5.95 -4.61
N ARG A 206 -20.77 -7.17 -4.11
CA ARG A 206 -21.40 -7.38 -2.80
C ARG A 206 -20.55 -6.81 -1.66
N PHE A 207 -19.24 -7.03 -1.68
CA PHE A 207 -18.32 -6.44 -0.71
C PHE A 207 -18.45 -4.92 -0.67
N LEU A 208 -18.40 -4.25 -1.83
CA LEU A 208 -18.52 -2.80 -1.90
C LEU A 208 -19.87 -2.31 -1.37
N ARG A 209 -20.96 -3.02 -1.69
CA ARG A 209 -22.29 -2.69 -1.18
C ARG A 209 -22.37 -2.80 0.34
N GLN A 210 -21.87 -3.90 0.92
CA GLN A 210 -21.86 -4.10 2.37
C GLN A 210 -20.98 -3.08 3.10
N VAL A 211 -19.85 -2.68 2.52
CA VAL A 211 -19.03 -1.57 3.04
C VAL A 211 -19.80 -0.25 3.01
N GLN A 212 -20.50 0.06 1.92
CA GLN A 212 -21.31 1.27 1.79
C GLN A 212 -22.49 1.28 2.77
N ASP A 213 -23.15 0.14 2.97
CA ASP A 213 -24.24 -0.01 3.93
C ASP A 213 -23.72 0.22 5.36
N ALA A 214 -22.56 -0.32 5.71
CA ALA A 214 -21.92 -0.07 7.01
C ALA A 214 -21.51 1.40 7.21
N GLU A 215 -21.02 2.05 6.16
CA GLU A 215 -20.66 3.48 6.19
C GLU A 215 -21.92 4.36 6.37
N THR A 216 -23.01 4.01 5.67
CA THR A 216 -24.32 4.68 5.78
C THR A 216 -24.94 4.46 7.15
N ALA A 217 -24.84 3.26 7.72
CA ALA A 217 -25.30 2.99 9.08
C ALA A 217 -24.51 3.77 10.14
N CYS A 218 -23.22 4.03 9.90
CA CYS A 218 -22.36 4.75 10.83
C CYS A 218 -22.56 6.27 10.80
N PHE A 219 -22.75 6.86 9.62
CA PHE A 219 -22.79 8.32 9.43
C PHE A 219 -24.12 8.88 8.93
N GLY A 220 -25.10 8.03 8.64
CA GLY A 220 -26.31 8.40 7.93
C GLY A 220 -26.11 8.46 6.41
N SER A 221 -27.20 8.77 5.70
CA SER A 221 -27.21 8.92 4.23
C SER A 221 -26.54 10.22 3.74
N ASP A 222 -26.25 11.14 4.65
CA ASP A 222 -25.61 12.40 4.32
C ASP A 222 -24.13 12.20 3.98
N ARG A 223 -23.63 13.04 3.08
CA ARG A 223 -22.20 13.11 2.74
C ARG A 223 -21.41 13.84 3.85
N GLN A 224 -21.54 13.35 5.08
CA GLN A 224 -20.83 13.85 6.25
C GLN A 224 -19.34 13.94 5.92
N PRO A 225 -18.74 15.14 5.98
CA PRO A 225 -17.31 15.32 5.71
C PRO A 225 -16.47 14.43 6.63
N ARG A 226 -15.55 13.66 6.06
CA ARG A 226 -14.70 12.70 6.78
C ARG A 226 -13.40 12.41 6.04
N TRP A 227 -12.36 12.07 6.78
CA TRP A 227 -11.14 11.52 6.21
C TRP A 227 -11.33 10.02 5.93
N LYS A 228 -10.89 9.53 4.76
CA LYS A 228 -10.83 8.09 4.49
C LYS A 228 -9.39 7.62 4.29
N LEU A 229 -9.02 6.55 4.99
CA LEU A 229 -7.76 5.84 4.77
C LEU A 229 -8.00 4.63 3.86
N SER A 230 -7.20 4.53 2.81
CA SER A 230 -7.21 3.40 1.89
C SER A 230 -5.81 3.03 1.42
N LEU A 231 -5.63 1.80 0.93
CA LEU A 231 -4.36 1.32 0.35
C LEU A 231 -3.16 1.49 1.28
N MET A 232 -3.37 1.44 2.59
CA MET A 232 -2.28 1.48 3.55
C MET A 232 -1.46 0.21 3.44
N ALA A 233 -0.15 0.35 3.27
CA ALA A 233 0.76 -0.77 3.16
C ALA A 233 2.10 -0.44 3.82
N ARG A 234 2.72 -1.46 4.40
CA ARG A 234 4.14 -1.46 4.78
C ARG A 234 4.87 -2.30 3.75
N ASP A 235 6.02 -1.82 3.26
CA ASP A 235 6.82 -2.62 2.34
C ASP A 235 7.34 -3.88 3.07
N PRO A 236 6.98 -5.10 2.61
CA PRO A 236 7.44 -6.33 3.26
C PRO A 236 8.96 -6.51 3.21
N LEU A 237 9.66 -5.82 2.30
CA LEU A 237 11.11 -5.84 2.18
C LEU A 237 11.80 -4.93 3.20
N ARG A 238 11.04 -4.17 3.99
CA ARG A 238 11.57 -3.13 4.88
C ARG A 238 11.12 -3.29 6.32
N ARG A 239 12.00 -2.90 7.25
CA ARG A 239 11.79 -3.08 8.71
C ARG A 239 11.86 -1.78 9.52
N ASP A 240 11.80 -0.63 8.85
CA ASP A 240 11.88 0.70 9.45
C ASP A 240 10.85 0.88 10.58
N LYS A 241 11.35 1.09 11.80
CA LYS A 241 10.51 1.22 13.00
C LYS A 241 9.84 2.58 12.99
N GLY A 242 8.51 2.60 13.06
CA GLY A 242 7.72 3.84 13.14
C GLY A 242 7.13 4.31 11.80
N ALA A 243 7.51 3.72 10.65
CA ALA A 243 7.01 4.16 9.35
C ALA A 243 5.47 4.07 9.25
N VAL A 244 4.88 2.98 9.76
CA VAL A 244 3.42 2.80 9.84
C VAL A 244 2.76 3.88 10.69
N ARG A 245 3.38 4.25 11.83
CA ARG A 245 2.87 5.32 12.70
C ARG A 245 2.90 6.67 11.99
N ALA A 246 4.01 6.96 11.30
CA ALA A 246 4.22 8.23 10.62
C ALA A 246 3.19 8.51 9.50
N VAL A 247 2.67 7.49 8.82
CA VAL A 247 1.61 7.67 7.80
C VAL A 247 0.18 7.72 8.35
N ILE A 248 -0.04 7.41 9.64
CA ILE A 248 -1.38 7.35 10.27
C ILE A 248 -1.59 8.48 11.28
N GLU A 249 -0.69 8.61 12.26
CA GLU A 249 -0.87 9.48 13.44
C GLU A 249 -1.09 10.96 13.09
N PRO A 250 -0.39 11.55 12.10
CA PRO A 250 -0.64 12.94 11.73
C PRO A 250 -2.08 13.18 11.25
N PHE A 251 -2.67 12.23 10.51
CA PHE A 251 -4.05 12.36 10.03
C PHE A 251 -5.09 12.13 11.12
N VAL A 252 -4.80 11.25 12.08
CA VAL A 252 -5.64 11.10 13.28
C VAL A 252 -5.64 12.40 14.10
N THR A 253 -4.48 13.03 14.24
CA THR A 253 -4.33 14.33 14.92
C THR A 253 -5.07 15.43 14.17
N THR A 254 -4.91 15.52 12.85
CA THR A 254 -5.61 16.47 11.98
C THR A 254 -7.12 16.32 12.08
N ALA A 255 -7.66 15.10 11.95
CA ALA A 255 -9.10 14.86 12.01
C ALA A 255 -9.72 15.26 13.36
N LYS A 256 -8.99 15.05 14.47
CA LYS A 256 -9.40 15.54 15.80
C LYS A 256 -9.44 17.06 15.86
N ALA A 257 -8.40 17.73 15.36
CA ALA A 257 -8.34 19.19 15.32
C ALA A 257 -9.44 19.81 14.42
N GLU A 258 -9.73 19.15 13.29
CA GLU A 258 -10.76 19.55 12.34
C GLU A 258 -12.19 19.15 12.76
N ARG A 259 -12.34 18.39 13.86
CA ARG A 259 -13.64 17.88 14.32
C ARG A 259 -14.39 17.09 13.23
N VAL A 260 -13.69 16.20 12.54
CA VAL A 260 -14.27 15.32 11.52
C VAL A 260 -13.93 13.86 11.80
N PRO A 261 -14.82 12.91 11.48
CA PRO A 261 -14.54 11.49 11.67
C PRO A 261 -13.52 10.97 10.64
N LEU A 262 -12.92 9.83 10.98
CA LEU A 262 -12.10 9.02 10.08
C LEU A 262 -12.80 7.70 9.78
N TRP A 263 -12.69 7.22 8.55
CA TRP A 263 -13.21 5.92 8.12
C TRP A 263 -12.15 5.09 7.39
N LEU A 264 -12.14 3.79 7.66
CA LEU A 264 -11.33 2.84 6.90
C LEU A 264 -11.95 1.46 6.88
N VAL A 265 -11.39 0.59 6.03
CA VAL A 265 -11.74 -0.82 5.96
C VAL A 265 -10.45 -1.63 6.12
N ALA A 266 -10.36 -2.44 7.18
CA ALA A 266 -9.21 -3.28 7.45
C ALA A 266 -9.35 -4.63 6.75
N GLY A 267 -8.44 -4.93 5.82
CA GLY A 267 -8.44 -6.14 5.00
C GLY A 267 -8.03 -7.44 5.71
N ASN A 268 -7.41 -7.34 6.89
CA ASN A 268 -6.96 -8.49 7.68
C ASN A 268 -6.92 -8.14 9.18
N ALA A 269 -6.88 -9.16 10.03
CA ALA A 269 -6.91 -9.00 11.50
C ALA A 269 -5.73 -8.18 12.02
N ARG A 270 -4.55 -8.35 11.41
CA ARG A 270 -3.34 -7.60 11.79
C ARG A 270 -3.52 -6.10 11.56
N ALA A 271 -4.07 -5.70 10.41
CA ALA A 271 -4.34 -4.31 10.10
C ALA A 271 -5.40 -3.73 11.05
N ARG A 272 -6.47 -4.48 11.35
CA ARG A 272 -7.49 -4.10 12.34
C ARG A 272 -6.85 -3.74 13.68
N ASP A 273 -5.97 -4.60 14.19
CA ASP A 273 -5.34 -4.40 15.50
C ASP A 273 -4.38 -3.20 15.49
N VAL A 274 -3.68 -2.98 14.37
CA VAL A 274 -2.86 -1.77 14.18
C VAL A 274 -3.73 -0.51 14.19
N TYR A 275 -4.87 -0.50 13.51
CA TYR A 275 -5.77 0.66 13.51
C TYR A 275 -6.42 0.88 14.88
N ALA A 276 -6.73 -0.19 15.61
CA ALA A 276 -7.25 -0.09 16.97
C ALA A 276 -6.29 0.66 17.92
N TYR A 277 -4.98 0.47 17.76
CA TYR A 277 -3.97 1.23 18.50
C TYR A 277 -4.07 2.76 18.28
N PHE A 278 -4.53 3.19 17.11
CA PHE A 278 -4.75 4.61 16.79
C PHE A 278 -6.14 5.14 17.17
N GLY A 279 -6.96 4.33 17.85
CA GLY A 279 -8.30 4.70 18.30
C GLY A 279 -9.41 4.43 17.28
N PHE A 280 -9.14 3.65 16.22
CA PHE A 280 -10.20 3.14 15.36
C PHE A 280 -10.96 2.01 16.06
N ARG A 281 -12.28 2.02 16.00
CA ARG A 281 -13.13 0.92 16.50
C ARG A 281 -13.90 0.29 15.36
N VAL A 282 -14.18 -1.01 15.50
CA VAL A 282 -15.01 -1.76 14.54
C VAL A 282 -16.47 -1.32 14.68
N VAL A 283 -17.13 -1.03 13.57
CA VAL A 283 -18.58 -0.73 13.49
C VAL A 283 -19.33 -1.69 12.59
N GLY A 284 -18.62 -2.53 11.82
CA GLY A 284 -19.21 -3.59 11.01
C GLY A 284 -18.16 -4.60 10.57
N VAL A 285 -18.60 -5.81 10.26
CA VAL A 285 -17.78 -6.87 9.66
C VAL A 285 -18.45 -7.29 8.35
N VAL A 286 -17.66 -7.30 7.28
CA VAL A 286 -18.07 -7.72 5.95
C VAL A 286 -17.43 -9.08 5.67
N TRP A 287 -18.24 -10.05 5.26
CA TRP A 287 -17.79 -11.40 4.96
C TRP A 287 -17.82 -11.64 3.44
N SER A 288 -16.66 -11.99 2.88
CA SER A 288 -16.51 -12.35 1.47
C SER A 288 -16.25 -13.85 1.33
N TYR A 289 -16.97 -14.52 0.44
CA TYR A 289 -16.89 -15.98 0.26
C TYR A 289 -16.32 -16.30 -1.13
N PRO A 290 -15.26 -17.11 -1.23
CA PRO A 290 -14.67 -17.48 -2.53
C PRO A 290 -15.68 -18.14 -3.49
N GLY A 291 -16.71 -18.80 -2.96
CA GLY A 291 -17.77 -19.46 -3.75
C GLY A 291 -18.86 -18.53 -4.29
N GLY A 292 -18.79 -17.22 -4.04
CA GLY A 292 -19.75 -16.24 -4.59
C GLY A 292 -21.03 -16.02 -3.75
N THR A 293 -21.45 -16.99 -2.95
CA THR A 293 -22.67 -16.89 -2.13
C THR A 293 -22.45 -17.35 -0.70
N ASP A 294 -23.32 -16.86 0.21
CA ASP A 294 -23.43 -17.39 1.58
C ASP A 294 -24.38 -18.60 1.61
N GLU A 295 -24.86 -19.05 0.44
CA GLU A 295 -25.81 -20.16 0.35
C GLU A 295 -25.13 -21.43 0.83
N GLY A 296 -25.66 -22.00 1.92
CA GLY A 296 -25.08 -23.14 2.63
C GLY A 296 -24.30 -22.78 3.89
N VAL A 297 -24.04 -21.50 4.15
CA VAL A 297 -23.43 -21.05 5.41
C VAL A 297 -24.53 -20.93 6.46
N SER A 298 -24.44 -21.73 7.52
CA SER A 298 -25.42 -21.69 8.63
C SER A 298 -25.47 -20.28 9.25
N ALA A 299 -26.55 -19.94 9.95
CA ALA A 299 -26.61 -18.66 10.66
C ALA A 299 -25.44 -18.49 11.65
N ALA A 300 -24.96 -19.58 12.25
CA ALA A 300 -23.73 -19.59 13.06
C ALA A 300 -22.44 -19.40 12.22
N GLY A 301 -22.42 -19.93 10.99
CA GLY A 301 -21.32 -19.74 10.04
C GLY A 301 -21.25 -18.33 9.45
N ARG A 302 -22.32 -17.52 9.55
CA ARG A 302 -22.31 -16.09 9.18
C ARG A 302 -21.56 -15.22 10.18
N ASP A 303 -21.24 -15.75 11.36
CA ASP A 303 -20.23 -15.19 12.26
C ASP A 303 -18.81 -15.63 11.84
N GLY A 304 -18.71 -16.39 10.75
CA GLY A 304 -17.51 -16.71 9.97
C GLY A 304 -16.58 -17.78 10.54
N VAL A 305 -16.96 -18.42 11.64
CA VAL A 305 -16.16 -19.49 12.25
C VAL A 305 -16.21 -20.78 11.43
N ASP A 306 -17.35 -21.08 10.81
CA ASP A 306 -17.58 -22.39 10.16
C ASP A 306 -17.75 -22.33 8.63
N GLY A 307 -17.85 -21.13 8.04
CA GLY A 307 -18.30 -20.94 6.65
C GLY A 307 -17.23 -20.68 5.59
N GLY A 308 -15.93 -20.65 5.96
CA GLY A 308 -14.84 -20.31 5.04
C GLY A 308 -14.86 -18.85 4.54
N GLY A 309 -15.64 -17.97 5.19
CA GLY A 309 -15.72 -16.56 4.87
C GLY A 309 -14.45 -15.80 5.26
N ILE A 310 -14.11 -14.80 4.47
CA ILE A 310 -12.97 -13.90 4.72
C ILE A 310 -13.50 -12.61 5.35
N PRO A 311 -13.16 -12.32 6.62
CA PRO A 311 -13.63 -11.13 7.31
C PRO A 311 -12.86 -9.89 6.88
N THR A 312 -13.60 -8.79 6.77
CA THR A 312 -13.07 -7.44 6.61
C THR A 312 -13.76 -6.51 7.61
N TRP A 313 -13.03 -5.64 8.30
CA TRP A 313 -13.59 -4.80 9.37
C TRP A 313 -13.78 -3.36 8.91
N CYS A 314 -15.01 -2.87 8.93
CA CYS A 314 -15.33 -1.46 8.76
C CYS A 314 -15.04 -0.74 10.08
N MET A 315 -14.19 0.27 10.06
CA MET A 315 -13.71 0.94 11.27
C MET A 315 -13.84 2.45 11.20
N VAL A 316 -14.16 3.05 12.35
CA VAL A 316 -14.32 4.50 12.52
C VAL A 316 -13.43 5.00 13.66
N CYS A 317 -12.90 6.22 13.53
CA CYS A 317 -12.26 6.96 14.60
C CYS A 317 -12.82 8.40 14.67
N ASN A 318 -12.72 9.05 15.83
CA ASN A 318 -13.23 10.41 16.06
C ASN A 318 -14.73 10.57 15.74
N TRP A 319 -15.54 9.60 16.17
CA TRP A 319 -16.99 9.56 15.98
C TRP A 319 -17.70 9.02 17.23
N PRO A 320 -18.87 9.52 17.67
CA PRO A 320 -19.39 10.84 17.31
C PRO A 320 -18.33 11.91 17.58
N VAL A 321 -18.39 13.02 16.85
CA VAL A 321 -17.43 14.13 17.04
C VAL A 321 -17.77 14.84 18.35
N GLU A 322 -16.78 15.00 19.23
CA GLU A 322 -16.87 15.79 20.47
C GLU A 322 -16.63 17.29 20.25
#